data_AF-A0A7S1BSE6-F1
#
_entry.id   AF-A0A7S1BSE6-F1
#
_cell.length_a   1.000
_cell.length_b   1.000
_cell.length_c   1.000
_cell.angle_alpha   90.00
_cell.angle_beta   90.00
_cell.angle_gamma   90.00
#
_symmetry.space_group_name_H-M   'P 1'
#
loop_
_entity.id
_entity.type
_entity.pdbx_description
1 polymer ?
#
loop_
_entity_poly.entity_id
_entity_poly.type
_entity_poly.pdbx_seq_one_letter_code
_entity_poly.pdbx_strand_id
1 'polypeptide(L)'
;TTPAASGARITEPCGIEMSSAPNALNFLLAYLPTRRIFWRYMSLPVLFLLNHLQFSTPSVYTPRSLDALSETFLDKEEGTMPLILSAPHGGNERPIFIPDRTTGSFLKDTGTWELARSLSDDIELSTGMRPFLVASRLHRIKMDPNRPVEEATEGDAAAK
;
A
#
# COMPACT_ATOMS: atom_id res chain seq x y z
N THR A 1 -9.20 78.89 -58.37
CA THR A 1 -8.34 78.04 -59.23
C THR A 1 -6.91 78.10 -58.71
N THR A 2 -6.30 76.94 -58.46
CA THR A 2 -4.86 76.69 -58.14
C THR A 2 -4.05 76.44 -59.42
N PRO A 3 -2.72 76.13 -59.43
CA PRO A 3 -1.68 76.02 -58.36
C PRO A 3 -0.76 77.28 -58.35
N ALA A 4 0.53 77.36 -57.98
CA ALA A 4 1.64 76.49 -57.49
C ALA A 4 2.56 77.34 -56.55
N ALA A 5 3.41 76.89 -55.62
CA ALA A 5 4.25 75.69 -55.39
C ALA A 5 5.71 75.74 -55.93
N SER A 6 6.70 75.88 -55.04
CA SER A 6 8.08 75.28 -55.08
C SER A 6 8.97 75.82 -53.94
N GLY A 7 9.96 75.05 -53.47
CA GLY A 7 11.05 75.55 -52.60
C GLY A 7 11.46 74.63 -51.44
N ALA A 8 12.33 73.65 -51.68
CA ALA A 8 12.93 72.81 -50.63
C ALA A 8 14.34 73.31 -50.23
N ARG A 9 14.77 73.01 -48.99
CA ARG A 9 16.18 73.12 -48.55
C ARG A 9 16.48 72.08 -47.46
N ILE A 10 17.73 71.62 -47.42
CA ILE A 10 18.23 70.54 -46.55
C ILE A 10 19.44 71.08 -45.78
N THR A 11 19.63 70.67 -44.52
CA THR A 11 20.86 70.94 -43.73
C THR A 11 21.14 69.81 -42.74
N GLU A 12 22.35 69.23 -42.85
CA GLU A 12 23.20 68.53 -41.86
C GLU A 12 22.63 67.83 -40.60
N PRO A 13 23.04 66.57 -40.31
CA PRO A 13 22.84 65.93 -39.02
C PRO A 13 23.92 66.34 -37.99
N CYS A 14 23.53 66.49 -36.72
CA CYS A 14 24.46 66.72 -35.61
C CYS A 14 24.92 65.38 -35.00
N GLY A 15 26.23 65.23 -34.75
CA GLY A 15 26.81 64.05 -34.10
C GLY A 15 26.87 64.17 -32.57
N ILE A 16 26.72 63.04 -31.87
CA ILE A 16 26.91 62.92 -30.41
C ILE A 16 27.82 61.72 -30.15
N GLU A 17 28.72 61.84 -29.16
CA GLU A 17 29.77 60.87 -28.86
C GLU A 17 29.23 59.52 -28.34
N MET A 18 29.87 58.43 -28.76
CA MET A 18 29.65 57.10 -28.20
C MET A 18 30.40 56.93 -26.86
N SER A 19 29.74 57.29 -25.76
CA SER A 19 30.16 56.84 -24.43
C SER A 19 30.09 55.31 -24.34
N SER A 20 31.15 54.67 -23.85
CA SER A 20 31.26 53.21 -23.81
C SER A 20 30.40 52.59 -22.71
N ALA A 21 29.35 51.86 -23.11
CA ALA A 21 28.52 51.12 -22.17
C ALA A 21 29.35 50.05 -21.42
N PRO A 22 29.15 49.87 -20.10
CA PRO A 22 29.90 48.88 -19.33
C PRO A 22 29.57 47.45 -19.77
N ASN A 23 30.60 46.64 -19.96
CA ASN A 23 30.49 45.27 -20.46
C ASN A 23 29.49 44.42 -19.64
N ALA A 24 28.51 43.81 -20.35
CA ALA A 24 27.42 43.03 -19.75
C ALA A 24 27.88 41.87 -18.85
N LEU A 25 29.12 41.40 -19.01
CA LEU A 25 29.75 40.39 -18.16
C LEU A 25 29.73 40.77 -16.66
N ASN A 26 29.85 42.06 -16.34
CA ASN A 26 29.82 42.54 -14.96
C ASN A 26 28.43 42.46 -14.32
N PHE A 27 27.35 42.61 -15.11
CA PHE A 27 25.98 42.44 -14.63
C PHE A 27 25.65 40.96 -14.38
N LEU A 28 26.17 40.05 -15.20
CA LEU A 28 25.89 38.61 -15.08
C LEU A 28 26.47 37.99 -13.81
N LEU A 29 27.66 38.44 -13.37
CA LEU A 29 28.30 37.96 -12.15
C LEU A 29 27.61 38.41 -10.85
N ALA A 30 26.88 39.53 -10.88
CA ALA A 30 26.16 40.04 -9.70
C ALA A 30 24.94 39.19 -9.31
N TYR A 31 24.42 38.38 -10.23
CA TYR A 31 23.23 37.52 -10.01
C TYR A 31 23.55 36.04 -9.75
N LEU A 32 24.82 35.65 -9.67
CA LEU A 32 25.19 34.30 -9.26
C LEU A 32 25.03 34.15 -7.73
N PRO A 33 24.10 33.32 -7.23
CA PRO A 33 23.94 33.13 -5.78
C PRO A 33 25.23 32.53 -5.21
N THR A 34 25.79 33.18 -4.18
CA THR A 34 27.07 32.75 -3.59
C THR A 34 27.01 31.27 -3.18
N ARG A 35 28.07 30.52 -3.49
CA ARG A 35 28.06 29.03 -3.47
C ARG A 35 27.52 28.39 -2.18
N ARG A 36 27.60 29.07 -1.04
CA ARG A 36 27.01 28.63 0.25
C ARG A 36 25.47 28.48 0.23
N ILE A 37 24.76 29.25 -0.59
CA ILE A 37 23.29 29.26 -0.62
C ILE A 37 22.76 28.11 -1.49
N PHE A 38 23.38 27.85 -2.64
CA PHE A 38 22.94 26.86 -3.63
C PHE A 38 22.84 25.43 -3.03
N TRP A 39 23.86 25.01 -2.29
CA TRP A 39 23.89 23.70 -1.61
C TRP A 39 22.83 23.52 -0.52
N ARG A 40 22.28 24.61 0.05
CA ARG A 40 21.26 24.54 1.12
C ARG A 40 19.84 24.34 0.60
N TYR A 41 19.59 24.56 -0.69
CA TYR A 41 18.29 24.32 -1.32
C TYR A 41 18.25 23.08 -2.22
N MET A 42 19.39 22.60 -2.72
CA MET A 42 19.46 21.35 -3.47
C MET A 42 19.45 20.08 -2.59
N SER A 43 19.76 20.21 -1.30
CA SER A 43 19.83 19.07 -0.36
C SER A 43 18.47 18.67 0.23
N LEU A 44 17.62 19.64 0.56
CA LEU A 44 16.33 19.41 1.24
C LEU A 44 15.31 18.55 0.45
N PRO A 45 15.02 18.80 -0.85
CA PRO A 45 14.02 17.99 -1.58
C PRO A 45 14.49 16.56 -1.83
N VAL A 46 15.80 16.35 -2.01
CA VAL A 46 16.40 15.02 -2.19
C VAL A 46 16.28 14.20 -0.88
N LEU A 47 16.53 14.84 0.27
CA LEU A 47 16.39 14.18 1.57
C LEU A 47 14.92 13.88 1.90
N PHE A 48 13.98 14.75 1.48
CA PHE A 48 12.54 14.52 1.63
C PHE A 48 12.05 13.31 0.83
N LEU A 49 12.47 13.18 -0.43
CA LEU A 49 12.18 12.01 -1.28
C LEU A 49 12.76 10.71 -0.70
N LEU A 50 13.99 10.73 -0.17
CA LEU A 50 14.60 9.58 0.49
C LEU A 50 13.88 9.19 1.79
N ASN A 51 13.37 10.16 2.57
CA ASN A 51 12.68 9.88 3.83
C ASN A 51 11.25 9.31 3.64
N HIS A 52 10.64 9.50 2.46
CA HIS A 52 9.36 8.89 2.11
C HIS A 52 9.47 7.52 1.44
N LEU A 53 10.67 7.09 1.03
CA LEU A 53 10.95 5.71 0.61
C LEU A 53 11.16 4.80 1.83
N GLN A 54 10.13 4.73 2.69
CA GLN A 54 10.05 3.74 3.76
C GLN A 54 9.80 2.35 3.16
N PHE A 55 10.86 1.72 2.68
CA PHE A 55 10.86 0.33 2.27
C PHE A 55 10.71 -0.54 3.53
N SER A 56 9.46 -0.83 3.89
CA SER A 56 9.13 -1.80 4.92
C SER A 56 9.81 -3.12 4.57
N THR A 57 10.86 -3.48 5.32
CA THR A 57 11.44 -4.82 5.27
C THR A 57 10.31 -5.82 5.48
N PRO A 58 10.13 -6.83 4.61
CA PRO A 58 9.09 -7.83 4.82
C PRO A 58 9.33 -8.49 6.18
N SER A 59 8.34 -8.42 7.06
CA SER A 59 8.39 -9.14 8.32
C SER A 59 8.56 -10.62 8.00
N VAL A 60 9.63 -11.24 8.48
CA VAL A 60 9.82 -12.69 8.32
C VAL A 60 8.81 -13.37 9.23
N TYR A 61 7.62 -13.60 8.70
CA TYR A 61 6.59 -14.40 9.33
C TYR A 61 7.14 -15.81 9.53
N THR A 62 7.51 -16.13 10.76
CA THR A 62 7.79 -17.49 11.18
C THR A 62 6.47 -18.15 11.54
N PRO A 63 5.94 -19.07 10.72
CA PRO A 63 4.73 -19.80 11.11
C PRO A 63 5.01 -20.58 12.39
N ARG A 64 4.13 -20.43 13.38
CA ARG A 64 4.07 -21.38 14.49
C ARG A 64 3.70 -22.74 13.90
N SER A 65 4.49 -23.76 14.17
CA SER A 65 4.10 -25.16 13.94
C SER A 65 2.82 -25.44 14.73
N LEU A 66 1.76 -25.85 14.04
CA LEU A 66 0.54 -26.31 14.71
C LEU A 66 0.73 -27.77 15.11
N ASP A 67 -0.02 -28.21 16.12
CA ASP A 67 -0.05 -29.63 16.49
C ASP A 67 -0.87 -30.41 15.46
N ALA A 68 -0.58 -31.72 15.31
CA ALA A 68 -1.13 -32.52 14.21
C ALA A 68 -2.67 -32.60 14.18
N LEU A 69 -3.35 -32.42 15.33
CA LEU A 69 -4.81 -32.30 15.39
C LEU A 69 -5.31 -31.00 14.75
N SER A 70 -4.62 -29.88 14.98
CA SER A 70 -4.97 -28.59 14.38
C SER A 70 -4.74 -28.60 12.86
N GLU A 71 -3.61 -29.15 12.39
CA GLU A 71 -3.33 -29.34 10.94
C GLU A 71 -4.35 -30.28 10.27
N THR A 72 -5.06 -31.14 11.02
CA THR A 72 -6.13 -31.99 10.47
C THR A 72 -7.42 -31.21 10.19
N PHE A 73 -7.68 -30.14 10.94
CA PHE A 73 -8.98 -29.43 10.94
C PHE A 73 -8.94 -27.97 10.48
N LEU A 74 -7.74 -27.40 10.28
CA LEU A 74 -7.54 -26.02 9.85
C LEU A 74 -6.91 -25.98 8.46
N ASP A 75 -7.67 -25.60 7.43
CA ASP A 75 -7.08 -25.29 6.13
C ASP A 75 -6.42 -23.91 6.21
N LYS A 76 -5.08 -23.90 6.20
CA LYS A 76 -4.23 -22.70 6.18
C LYS A 76 -3.51 -22.61 4.83
N GLU A 77 -3.72 -21.52 4.08
CA GLU A 77 -2.92 -21.21 2.88
C GLU A 77 -2.18 -19.88 3.08
N GLU A 78 -0.90 -19.84 2.69
CA GLU A 78 -0.08 -18.62 2.78
C GLU A 78 -0.28 -17.73 1.55
N GLY A 79 -0.44 -16.43 1.79
CA GLY A 79 -0.77 -15.44 0.76
C GLY A 79 0.41 -14.56 0.36
N THR A 80 0.23 -13.85 -0.76
CA THR A 80 1.19 -12.89 -1.32
C THR A 80 0.68 -11.44 -1.31
N MET A 81 -0.57 -11.20 -0.84
CA MET A 81 -1.17 -9.87 -0.70
C MET A 81 -1.60 -9.56 0.75
N PRO A 82 -1.78 -8.27 1.14
CA PRO A 82 -2.24 -7.88 2.48
C PRO A 82 -3.77 -8.06 2.66
N LEU A 83 -4.27 -9.27 2.41
CA LEU A 83 -5.66 -9.68 2.64
C LEU A 83 -5.67 -11.05 3.31
N ILE A 84 -6.55 -11.22 4.30
CA ILE A 84 -6.81 -12.50 4.97
C ILE A 84 -8.29 -12.84 4.79
N LEU A 85 -8.57 -14.02 4.25
CA LEU A 85 -9.91 -14.62 4.21
C LEU A 85 -10.01 -15.63 5.35
N SER A 86 -11.11 -15.59 6.12
CA SER A 86 -11.36 -16.56 7.18
C SER A 86 -12.78 -17.11 7.17
N ALA A 87 -12.89 -18.41 7.45
CA ALA A 87 -14.16 -19.14 7.47
C ALA A 87 -14.21 -20.08 8.70
N PRO A 88 -14.42 -19.54 9.92
CA PRO A 88 -14.32 -20.31 11.16
C PRO A 88 -15.46 -21.31 11.37
N HIS A 89 -16.59 -21.17 10.66
CA HIS A 89 -17.82 -21.94 10.90
C HIS A 89 -18.39 -22.64 9.66
N GLY A 90 -17.66 -22.73 8.54
CA GLY A 90 -18.12 -23.46 7.35
C GLY A 90 -18.05 -24.99 7.48
N GLY A 91 -17.16 -25.47 8.37
CA GLY A 91 -16.80 -26.86 8.56
C GLY A 91 -17.95 -27.85 8.83
N ASN A 92 -17.72 -29.08 8.38
CA ASN A 92 -18.65 -30.21 8.51
C ASN A 92 -18.16 -31.29 9.49
N GLU A 93 -16.86 -31.31 9.80
CA GLU A 93 -16.23 -32.45 10.45
C GLU A 93 -16.58 -32.50 11.95
N ARG A 94 -16.95 -33.69 12.43
CA ARG A 94 -17.39 -33.95 13.80
C ARG A 94 -16.68 -35.19 14.37
N PRO A 95 -15.37 -35.12 14.65
CA PRO A 95 -14.63 -36.21 15.27
C PRO A 95 -15.28 -36.68 16.57
N ILE A 96 -15.29 -37.99 16.83
CA ILE A 96 -15.88 -38.57 18.04
C ILE A 96 -15.04 -38.34 19.30
N PHE A 97 -13.75 -38.06 19.15
CA PHE A 97 -12.82 -37.82 20.26
C PHE A 97 -12.85 -36.38 20.81
N ILE A 98 -13.52 -35.45 20.11
CA ILE A 98 -13.84 -34.12 20.64
C ILE A 98 -15.32 -34.16 21.07
N PRO A 99 -15.71 -33.74 22.28
CA PRO A 99 -17.11 -33.70 22.68
C PRO A 99 -17.93 -32.71 21.84
N ASP A 100 -19.25 -32.83 21.86
CA ASP A 100 -20.14 -31.76 21.39
C ASP A 100 -20.32 -30.74 22.53
N ARG A 101 -20.13 -29.46 22.22
CA ARG A 101 -20.43 -28.32 23.10
C ARG A 101 -21.91 -28.30 23.45
N THR A 102 -22.20 -27.91 24.68
CA THR A 102 -23.53 -27.87 25.29
C THR A 102 -24.16 -26.48 25.27
N THR A 103 -23.39 -25.43 24.94
CA THR A 103 -23.80 -24.02 25.01
C THR A 103 -23.48 -23.22 23.73
N GLY A 104 -24.14 -22.06 23.58
CA GLY A 104 -23.91 -21.13 22.48
C GLY A 104 -24.73 -21.43 21.23
N SER A 105 -24.11 -21.29 20.05
CA SER A 105 -24.75 -21.59 18.75
C SER A 105 -24.08 -22.79 18.08
N PHE A 106 -24.91 -23.72 17.60
CA PHE A 106 -24.47 -24.96 16.95
C PHE A 106 -24.67 -24.95 15.44
N LEU A 107 -25.30 -23.90 14.89
CA LEU A 107 -25.49 -23.77 13.44
C LEU A 107 -24.16 -23.40 12.78
N LYS A 108 -23.88 -24.06 11.66
CA LYS A 108 -22.73 -23.76 10.79
C LYS A 108 -23.09 -22.69 9.77
N ASP A 109 -22.09 -21.90 9.37
CA ASP A 109 -22.23 -20.88 8.33
C ASP A 109 -22.09 -21.57 6.96
N THR A 110 -23.19 -22.20 6.54
CA THR A 110 -23.22 -23.14 5.41
C THR A 110 -22.69 -22.52 4.13
N GLY A 111 -21.70 -23.16 3.50
CA GLY A 111 -21.07 -22.71 2.26
C GLY A 111 -19.90 -21.76 2.45
N THR A 112 -19.59 -21.29 3.67
CA THR A 112 -18.50 -20.31 3.88
C THR A 112 -17.10 -20.89 3.72
N TRP A 113 -16.90 -22.19 3.93
CA TRP A 113 -15.62 -22.87 3.69
C TRP A 113 -15.35 -22.95 2.18
N GLU A 114 -16.34 -23.42 1.44
CA GLU A 114 -16.35 -23.52 -0.02
C GLU A 114 -16.18 -22.14 -0.67
N LEU A 115 -16.92 -21.13 -0.18
CA LEU A 115 -16.88 -19.75 -0.66
C LEU A 115 -15.53 -19.06 -0.39
N ALA A 116 -14.96 -19.21 0.81
CA ALA A 116 -13.67 -18.60 1.13
C ALA A 116 -12.54 -19.19 0.27
N ARG A 117 -12.59 -20.50 -0.03
CA ARG A 117 -11.67 -21.15 -0.95
C ARG A 117 -11.84 -20.62 -2.39
N SER A 118 -13.06 -20.66 -2.93
CA SER A 118 -13.34 -20.15 -4.28
C SER A 118 -12.95 -18.69 -4.44
N LEU A 119 -13.23 -17.84 -3.44
CA LEU A 119 -12.86 -16.42 -3.46
C LEU A 119 -11.34 -16.22 -3.42
N SER A 120 -10.58 -17.07 -2.71
CA SER A 120 -9.12 -17.05 -2.74
C SER A 120 -8.58 -17.35 -4.14
N ASP A 121 -9.16 -18.39 -4.78
CA ASP A 121 -8.80 -18.83 -6.13
C ASP A 121 -9.17 -17.78 -7.19
N ASP A 122 -10.35 -17.16 -7.09
CA ASP A 122 -10.81 -16.07 -7.98
C ASP A 122 -9.97 -14.78 -7.82
N ILE A 123 -9.51 -14.46 -6.60
CA ILE A 123 -8.62 -13.31 -6.36
C ILE A 123 -7.22 -13.56 -6.94
N GLU A 124 -6.67 -14.77 -6.79
CA GLU A 124 -5.39 -15.11 -7.42
C GLU A 124 -5.49 -15.09 -8.96
N LEU A 125 -6.56 -15.66 -9.53
CA LEU A 125 -6.81 -15.66 -10.97
C LEU A 125 -6.97 -14.25 -11.56
N SER A 126 -7.57 -13.32 -10.81
CA SER A 126 -7.85 -11.96 -11.27
C SER A 126 -6.74 -10.94 -10.96
N THR A 127 -5.87 -11.19 -9.97
CA THR A 127 -4.83 -10.23 -9.54
C THR A 127 -3.39 -10.74 -9.66
N GLY A 128 -3.18 -12.05 -9.82
CA GLY A 128 -1.86 -12.68 -9.72
C GLY A 128 -1.31 -12.77 -8.29
N MET A 129 -2.13 -12.51 -7.27
CA MET A 129 -1.75 -12.59 -5.85
C MET A 129 -2.81 -13.35 -5.04
N ARG A 130 -2.38 -14.23 -4.13
CA ARG A 130 -3.26 -15.04 -3.28
C ARG A 130 -3.49 -14.35 -1.92
N PRO A 131 -4.73 -14.25 -1.40
CA PRO A 131 -5.00 -13.92 -0.01
C PRO A 131 -4.44 -15.00 0.94
N PHE A 132 -4.14 -14.65 2.19
CA PHE A 132 -3.97 -15.69 3.22
C PHE A 132 -5.34 -16.31 3.51
N LEU A 133 -5.43 -17.64 3.59
CA LEU A 133 -6.67 -18.36 3.92
C LEU A 133 -6.54 -19.02 5.30
N VAL A 134 -7.55 -18.86 6.15
CA VAL A 134 -7.66 -19.55 7.45
C VAL A 134 -9.10 -20.04 7.64
N ALA A 135 -9.37 -21.29 7.24
CA ALA A 135 -10.71 -21.88 7.23
C ALA A 135 -10.80 -23.11 8.14
N SER A 136 -11.89 -23.22 8.92
CA SER A 136 -12.13 -24.38 9.79
C SER A 136 -12.94 -25.44 9.06
N ARG A 137 -12.40 -26.66 9.02
CA ARG A 137 -13.08 -27.88 8.59
C ARG A 137 -13.94 -28.47 9.70
N LEU A 138 -13.58 -28.19 10.96
CA LEU A 138 -14.29 -28.60 12.15
C LEU A 138 -15.64 -27.87 12.27
N HIS A 139 -16.70 -28.63 12.55
CA HIS A 139 -18.02 -28.08 12.76
C HIS A 139 -18.11 -27.35 14.11
N ARG A 140 -18.73 -26.16 14.13
CA ARG A 140 -18.87 -25.25 15.30
C ARG A 140 -19.35 -25.89 16.61
N ILE A 141 -20.07 -27.01 16.50
CA ILE A 141 -20.53 -27.81 17.66
C ILE A 141 -19.37 -28.44 18.46
N LYS A 142 -18.20 -28.65 17.86
CA LYS A 142 -17.02 -29.24 18.54
C LYS A 142 -16.16 -28.16 19.20
N MET A 143 -15.87 -27.11 18.46
CA MET A 143 -15.17 -25.91 18.94
C MET A 143 -15.68 -24.69 18.15
N ASP A 144 -15.79 -23.54 18.81
CA ASP A 144 -16.23 -22.28 18.19
C ASP A 144 -15.07 -21.26 18.16
N PRO A 145 -14.36 -21.09 17.02
CA PRO A 145 -13.21 -20.19 16.94
C PRO A 145 -13.53 -18.70 17.18
N ASN A 146 -14.82 -18.31 17.15
CA ASN A 146 -15.26 -16.94 17.39
C ASN A 146 -15.69 -16.75 18.86
N ARG A 147 -14.97 -17.40 19.79
CA ARG A 147 -15.17 -17.35 21.25
C ARG A 147 -13.84 -17.37 22.02
N PRO A 148 -13.80 -16.86 23.27
CA PRO A 148 -12.64 -17.05 24.13
C PRO A 148 -12.45 -18.55 24.42
N VAL A 149 -11.20 -19.01 24.51
CA VAL A 149 -10.82 -20.45 24.53
C VAL A 149 -11.68 -21.31 25.46
N GLU A 150 -11.94 -20.86 26.69
CA GLU A 150 -12.70 -21.63 27.67
C GLU A 150 -14.20 -21.76 27.32
N GLU A 151 -14.81 -20.79 26.62
CA GLU A 151 -16.16 -20.94 26.05
C GLU A 151 -16.11 -21.73 24.74
N ALA A 152 -15.11 -21.46 23.90
CA ALA A 152 -14.90 -22.10 22.60
C ALA A 152 -14.79 -23.63 22.71
N THR A 153 -14.23 -24.13 23.80
CA THR A 153 -13.92 -25.55 24.05
C THR A 153 -14.70 -26.18 25.20
N GLU A 154 -15.46 -25.37 25.94
CA GLU A 154 -16.11 -25.75 27.22
C GLU A 154 -15.15 -26.41 28.23
N GLY A 155 -13.86 -26.07 28.14
CA GLY A 155 -12.77 -26.59 28.97
C GLY A 155 -12.13 -27.89 28.47
N ASP A 156 -12.68 -28.54 27.44
CA ASP A 156 -12.14 -29.79 26.91
C ASP A 156 -10.74 -29.63 26.29
N ALA A 157 -9.88 -30.62 26.48
CA ALA A 157 -8.48 -30.56 26.06
C ALA A 157 -8.21 -31.05 24.63
N ALA A 158 -9.14 -31.79 24.00
CA ALA A 158 -9.05 -32.19 22.59
C ALA A 158 -9.68 -31.14 21.65
N ALA A 159 -10.38 -30.14 22.21
CA ALA A 159 -10.91 -28.98 21.50
C ALA A 159 -9.98 -27.74 21.51
N LYS A 160 -8.91 -27.73 22.32
CA LYS A 160 -7.98 -26.57 22.50
C LYS A 160 -6.85 -26.52 21.47
#